data_AF-A0A3A2ZKI6-F1
#
_entry.id   AF-A0A3A2ZKI6-F1
#
_cell.length_a   1.000
_cell.length_b   1.000
_cell.length_c   1.000
_cell.angle_alpha   90.00
_cell.angle_beta   90.00
_cell.angle_gamma   90.00
#
_symmetry.space_group_name_H-M   'P 1'
#
loop_
_entity.id
_entity.type
_entity.pdbx_description
1 polymer ?
#
loop_
_entity_poly.entity_id
_entity_poly.type
_entity_poly.pdbx_seq_one_letter_code
_entity_poly.pdbx_strand_id
1 'polypeptide(L)'
;MHPRWEAQVREIVKQLHAVGIVWGDVNPGNIVVDSELNIWVVDFGGGFIDGFVDSSLAGKEEGDLEGIRGIFHLWIRSNDT
;
A
#
# COMPACT_ATOMS: atom_id res chain seq x y z
N MET A 1 11.30 -3.35 10.99
CA MET A 1 11.10 -2.40 9.86
C MET A 1 11.65 -3.02 8.59
N HIS A 2 10.88 -2.99 7.49
CA HIS A 2 11.23 -3.66 6.23
C HIS A 2 11.48 -2.64 5.09
N PRO A 3 12.64 -1.96 5.06
CA PRO A 3 12.88 -0.87 4.10
C PRO A 3 12.89 -1.31 2.64
N ARG A 4 13.34 -2.55 2.36
CA ARG A 4 13.25 -3.15 1.01
C ARG A 4 11.80 -3.26 0.54
N TRP A 5 10.93 -3.76 1.40
CA TRP A 5 9.52 -3.99 1.10
C TRP A 5 8.76 -2.68 0.92
N GLU A 6 9.01 -1.67 1.77
CA GLU A 6 8.44 -0.34 1.58
C GLU A 6 8.86 0.27 0.23
N ALA A 7 10.14 0.16 -0.12
CA ALA A 7 10.65 0.66 -1.39
C ALA A 7 10.00 -0.04 -2.60
N GLN A 8 9.81 -1.35 -2.54
CA GLN A 8 9.15 -2.11 -3.62
C GLN A 8 7.68 -1.71 -3.80
N VAL A 9 6.91 -1.61 -2.71
CA VAL A 9 5.51 -1.14 -2.78
C VAL A 9 5.43 0.25 -3.39
N ARG A 10 6.27 1.19 -2.92
CA ARG A 10 6.31 2.55 -3.44
C ARG A 10 6.65 2.60 -4.92
N GLU A 11 7.59 1.77 -5.37
CA GLU A 11 8.00 1.73 -6.78
C GLU A 11 6.87 1.21 -7.67
N ILE A 12 6.22 0.11 -7.28
CA ILE A 12 5.08 -0.43 -8.04
C ILE A 12 3.95 0.60 -8.12
N VAL A 13 3.58 1.22 -7.00
CA VAL A 13 2.51 2.22 -6.96
C VAL A 13 2.84 3.46 -7.80
N LYS A 14 4.09 3.92 -7.79
CA LYS A 14 4.53 5.00 -8.69
C LYS A 14 4.40 4.63 -10.16
N GLN A 15 4.72 3.39 -10.53
CA GLN A 15 4.59 2.93 -11.91
C GLN A 15 3.12 2.88 -12.34
N LEU A 16 2.20 2.53 -11.43
CA LEU A 16 0.77 2.59 -11.67
C LEU A 16 0.28 4.03 -11.86
N HIS A 17 0.64 4.93 -10.94
CA HIS A 17 0.30 6.36 -11.03
C HIS A 17 0.81 6.99 -12.33
N ALA A 18 2.03 6.62 -12.77
CA ALA A 18 2.61 7.11 -14.01
C ALA A 18 1.79 6.77 -15.28
N VAL A 19 0.90 5.76 -15.20
CA VAL A 19 -0.02 5.39 -16.29
C VAL A 19 -1.49 5.68 -15.96
N GLY A 20 -1.75 6.46 -14.90
CA GLY A 20 -3.10 6.88 -14.49
C GLY A 20 -3.91 5.82 -13.76
N ILE A 21 -3.25 4.80 -13.19
CA ILE A 21 -3.90 3.77 -12.36
C ILE A 21 -3.65 4.09 -10.89
N VAL A 22 -4.74 4.31 -10.14
CA VAL A 22 -4.70 4.39 -8.67
C VAL A 22 -4.87 2.99 -8.10
N TRP A 23 -4.11 2.63 -7.06
CA TRP A 23 -4.28 1.33 -6.40
C TRP A 23 -5.61 1.28 -5.65
N GLY A 24 -5.91 2.31 -4.85
CA GLY A 24 -7.25 2.64 -4.40
C GLY A 24 -7.76 1.84 -3.20
N ASP A 25 -7.23 0.64 -2.94
CA ASP A 25 -7.56 -0.19 -1.78
C ASP A 25 -6.31 -0.59 -0.98
N VAL A 26 -5.63 0.42 -0.41
CA VAL A 26 -4.38 0.21 0.32
C VAL A 26 -4.63 -0.39 1.69
N ASN A 27 -4.30 -1.67 1.85
CA ASN A 27 -4.31 -2.37 3.13
C ASN A 27 -3.29 -3.52 3.15
N PRO A 28 -2.87 -4.02 4.33
CA PRO A 28 -1.88 -5.10 4.42
C PRO A 28 -2.29 -6.42 3.75
N GLY A 29 -3.59 -6.71 3.64
CA GLY A 29 -4.10 -7.90 2.97
C GLY A 29 -3.88 -7.90 1.46
N ASN A 30 -3.74 -6.71 0.88
CA ASN A 30 -3.46 -6.51 -0.55
C ASN A 30 -1.96 -6.41 -0.87
N ILE A 31 -1.09 -6.73 0.10
CA ILE A 31 0.36 -6.81 -0.07
C ILE A 31 0.77 -8.27 0.06
N VAL A 32 1.37 -8.83 -0.99
CA VAL A 32 1.79 -10.24 -1.02
C VAL A 32 3.30 -10.36 -1.20
N VAL A 33 3.87 -11.44 -0.64
CA VAL A 33 5.29 -11.77 -0.74
C VAL A 33 5.44 -12.97 -1.67
N ASP A 34 6.26 -12.85 -2.71
CA ASP A 34 6.55 -13.98 -3.61
C ASP A 34 7.62 -14.93 -3.03
N SER A 35 7.93 -16.00 -3.78
CA SER A 35 8.95 -16.98 -3.37
C SER A 35 10.38 -16.43 -3.28
N GLU A 36 10.64 -15.26 -3.87
CA GLU A 36 11.94 -14.57 -3.83
C GLU A 36 11.99 -13.45 -2.78
N LEU A 37 10.95 -13.38 -1.92
CA LEU A 37 10.78 -12.35 -0.89
C LEU A 37 10.64 -10.93 -1.44
N ASN A 38 10.17 -10.79 -2.68
CA ASN A 38 9.73 -9.51 -3.23
C ASN A 38 8.27 -9.27 -2.90
N ILE A 39 7.93 -7.98 -2.77
CA ILE A 39 6.56 -7.55 -2.53
C ILE A 39 5.86 -7.25 -3.85
N TRP A 40 4.60 -7.64 -3.91
CA TRP A 40 3.64 -7.25 -4.93
C TRP A 40 2.41 -6.59 -4.29
N VAL A 41 1.81 -5.65 -5.01
CA VAL A 41 0.49 -5.10 -4.67
C VAL A 41 -0.55 -5.78 -5.55
N VAL A 42 -1.68 -6.14 -4.95
CA VAL A 42 -2.80 -6.81 -5.62
C VAL A 42 -4.10 -6.08 -5.31
N ASP A 43 -5.18 -6.49 -5.97
CA ASP A 43 -6.53 -5.95 -5.84
C ASP A 43 -6.65 -4.44 -6.19
N PHE A 44 -7.07 -4.20 -7.43
CA PHE A 44 -7.33 -2.87 -8.00
C PHE A 44 -8.84 -2.62 -8.16
N GLY A 45 -9.68 -3.46 -7.54
CA GLY A 45 -11.13 -3.38 -7.67
C GLY A 45 -11.76 -2.14 -7.03
N GLY A 46 -10.94 -1.33 -6.36
CA GLY A 46 -11.39 -0.27 -5.47
C GLY A 46 -11.98 -0.84 -4.19
N GLY A 47 -12.45 0.05 -3.32
CA GLY A 47 -12.78 -0.30 -1.94
C GLY A 47 -12.10 0.68 -1.01
N PHE A 48 -12.53 0.69 0.24
CA PHE A 48 -11.93 1.52 1.26
C PHE A 48 -12.10 0.84 2.60
N ILE A 49 -10.99 0.63 3.30
CA ILE A 49 -11.00 0.12 4.66
C ILE A 49 -10.71 1.29 5.59
N ASP A 50 -11.71 1.62 6.43
CA ASP A 50 -11.56 2.61 7.49
C ASP A 50 -10.34 2.28 8.37
N GLY A 51 -9.47 3.27 8.56
CA GLY A 51 -8.27 3.17 9.40
C GLY A 51 -6.94 2.98 8.68
N PHE A 52 -6.94 2.73 7.36
CA PHE A 52 -5.70 2.68 6.57
C PHE A 52 -5.44 3.92 5.71
N VAL A 53 -6.49 4.57 5.23
CA VAL A 53 -6.42 5.81 4.45
C VAL A 53 -7.49 6.77 4.97
N ASP A 54 -7.29 8.09 4.90
CA ASP A 54 -8.38 9.05 5.14
C ASP A 54 -9.46 8.92 4.05
N SER A 55 -10.74 8.86 4.45
CA SER A 55 -11.87 8.74 3.51
C SER A 55 -11.91 9.84 2.44
N SER A 56 -11.39 11.03 2.73
CA SER A 56 -11.28 12.15 1.78
C SER A 56 -10.22 11.92 0.69
N LEU A 57 -9.32 10.96 0.92
CA LEU A 57 -8.27 10.53 0.00
C LEU A 57 -8.55 9.17 -0.65
N ALA A 58 -9.69 8.54 -0.34
CA ALA A 58 -10.07 7.26 -0.93
C ALA A 58 -10.11 7.35 -2.48
N GLY A 59 -9.48 6.37 -3.14
CA GLY A 59 -9.39 6.33 -4.60
C GLY A 59 -8.50 7.41 -5.23
N LYS A 60 -7.58 8.03 -4.48
CA LYS A 60 -6.62 9.02 -4.98
C LYS A 60 -5.18 8.55 -4.82
N GLU A 61 -4.29 9.06 -5.67
CA GLU A 61 -2.84 8.77 -5.60
C GLU A 61 -2.24 9.17 -4.25
N GLU A 62 -2.67 10.32 -3.71
CA GLU A 62 -2.23 10.78 -2.39
C GLU A 62 -2.67 9.83 -1.27
N GLY A 63 -3.85 9.23 -1.42
CA GLY A 63 -4.38 8.20 -0.51
C GLY A 63 -3.51 6.95 -0.52
N ASP A 64 -3.06 6.50 -1.70
CA ASP A 64 -2.15 5.36 -1.79
C ASP A 64 -0.85 5.62 -1.04
N LEU A 65 -0.25 6.80 -1.24
CA LEU A 65 1.01 7.18 -0.59
C LEU A 65 0.87 7.35 0.93
N GLU A 66 -0.27 7.83 1.40
CA GLU A 66 -0.61 7.89 2.81
C GLU A 66 -0.77 6.50 3.42
N GLY A 67 -1.56 5.63 2.78
CA GLY A 67 -1.79 4.27 3.25
C GLY A 67 -0.50 3.46 3.34
N ILE A 68 0.40 3.57 2.36
CA ILE A 68 1.73 2.92 2.41
C ILE A 68 2.51 3.38 3.64
N ARG A 69 2.53 4.69 3.95
CA ARG A 69 3.18 5.19 5.18
C ARG A 69 2.53 4.59 6.43
N GLY A 70 1.21 4.57 6.49
CA GLY A 70 0.45 4.01 7.62
C GLY A 70 0.80 2.53 7.87
N ILE A 71 0.82 1.71 6.81
CA ILE A 71 1.15 0.29 6.90
C ILE A 71 2.55 0.09 7.48
N PHE A 72 3.58 0.68 6.85
CA PHE A 72 4.96 0.39 7.22
C PHE A 72 5.41 1.06 8.51
N HIS A 73 4.83 2.20 8.88
CA HIS A 73 5.31 3.01 10.01
C HIS A 73 4.41 2.93 11.24
N LEU A 74 3.16 2.46 11.11
CA LEU A 74 2.21 2.31 12.23
C LEU A 74 1.78 0.85 12.38
N TRP A 75 1.17 0.26 11.35
CA TRP A 75 0.51 -1.04 11.46
C TRP A 75 1.50 -2.21 11.67
N ILE A 76 2.58 -2.30 10.88
CA ILE A 76 3.59 -3.36 11.08
C ILE A 76 4.20 -3.24 12.48
N ARG A 77 4.45 -2.02 12.95
CA ARG A 77 5.01 -1.78 14.29
C ARG A 77 4.10 -2.23 15.41
N SER A 78 2.78 -2.07 15.26
CA SER A 78 1.82 -2.53 16.28
C SER A 78 1.61 -4.05 16.29
N ASN A 79 2.03 -4.76 15.24
CA ASN A 79 1.85 -6.21 15.11
C ASN A 79 3.18 -7.01 15.22
N ASP A 80 4.31 -6.33 15.47
CA ASP A 80 5.62 -6.92 15.76
C ASP A 80 5.82 -7.29 17.26
N THR A 81 4.76 -7.27 18.07
CA THR A 81 4.74 -7.66 19.50
C THR A 81 4.14 -9.03 19.72
#